data_AF-E0VG63-F1
#
_entry.id   AF-E0VG63-F1
#
_cell.length_a   1.000
_cell.length_b   1.000
_cell.length_c   1.000
_cell.angle_alpha   90.00
_cell.angle_beta   90.00
_cell.angle_gamma   90.00
#
_symmetry.space_group_name_H-M   'P 1'
#
loop_
_entity.id
_entity.type
_entity.pdbx_description
1 polymer ?
#
loop_
_entity_poly.entity_id
_entity_poly.type
_entity_poly.pdbx_seq_one_letter_code
_entity_poly.pdbx_strand_id
1 'polypeptide(L)'
;MKPRRHRSPVFVAEYLNGGRKWIPVNNFTREDINKWLDLLKTQSGIPEARLKKYWCTKTPSIQGPWSPFLHKNPEFNISKFPQEKFSLPKNLQPSATDILIEMFKNQKLIDANENNFKSSEQN
;
A
#
# COMPACT_ATOMS: atom_id res chain seq x y z
N MET A 1 -15.33 48.48 -9.23
CA MET A 1 -15.39 48.23 -10.70
C MET A 1 -14.33 49.08 -11.39
N LYS A 2 -13.66 48.59 -12.44
CA LYS A 2 -12.65 49.37 -13.20
C LYS A 2 -13.08 49.49 -14.67
N PRO A 3 -13.86 50.51 -15.06
CA PRO A 3 -14.21 50.73 -16.46
C PRO A 3 -12.94 51.03 -17.27
N ARG A 4 -12.84 50.47 -18.47
CA ARG A 4 -11.69 50.63 -19.37
C ARG A 4 -12.20 50.88 -20.77
N ARG A 5 -11.64 51.90 -21.42
CA ARG A 5 -11.94 52.21 -22.83
C ARG A 5 -11.40 51.09 -23.72
N HIS A 6 -12.15 50.71 -24.75
CA HIS A 6 -11.76 49.70 -25.75
C HIS A 6 -11.32 48.35 -25.18
N ARG A 7 -11.88 47.94 -24.03
CA ARG A 7 -11.60 46.63 -23.45
C ARG A 7 -12.88 45.90 -23.12
N SER A 8 -12.94 44.64 -23.57
CA SER A 8 -13.99 43.70 -23.23
C SER A 8 -14.13 43.53 -21.72
N PRO A 9 -15.36 43.45 -21.17
CA PRO A 9 -15.59 43.09 -19.79
C PRO A 9 -15.03 41.69 -19.48
N VAL A 10 -14.29 41.61 -18.38
CA VAL A 10 -13.65 40.37 -17.91
C VAL A 10 -13.82 40.29 -16.40
N PHE A 11 -14.15 39.10 -15.91
CA PHE A 11 -14.03 38.77 -14.50
C PHE A 11 -12.63 38.27 -14.19
N VAL A 12 -12.07 38.82 -13.12
CA VAL A 12 -10.78 38.43 -12.56
C VAL A 12 -11.05 38.04 -11.12
N ALA A 13 -11.11 36.73 -10.87
CA ALA A 13 -11.20 36.18 -9.52
C ALA A 13 -9.80 35.88 -9.01
N GLU A 14 -9.45 36.45 -7.86
CA GLU A 14 -8.20 36.18 -7.15
C GLU A 14 -8.56 35.45 -5.86
N TYR A 15 -7.93 34.31 -5.64
CA TYR A 15 -8.21 33.43 -4.51
C TYR A 15 -7.13 33.57 -3.43
N LEU A 16 -7.44 33.15 -2.21
CA LEU A 16 -6.54 33.26 -1.07
C LEU A 16 -5.22 32.48 -1.27
N ASN A 17 -5.26 31.39 -2.03
CA ASN A 17 -4.08 30.60 -2.40
C ASN A 17 -3.19 31.28 -3.47
N GLY A 18 -3.52 32.51 -3.91
CA GLY A 18 -2.84 33.22 -4.99
C GLY A 18 -3.27 32.81 -6.41
N GLY A 19 -4.19 31.84 -6.52
CA GLY A 19 -4.77 31.43 -7.80
C GLY A 19 -5.55 32.56 -8.43
N ARG A 20 -5.56 32.64 -9.77
CA ARG A 20 -6.30 33.65 -10.53
C ARG A 20 -7.08 33.00 -11.66
N LYS A 21 -8.36 33.33 -11.78
CA LYS A 21 -9.22 32.85 -12.88
C LYS A 21 -9.77 34.03 -13.68
N TRP A 22 -9.58 33.96 -14.99
CA TRP A 22 -10.00 34.98 -15.94
C TRP A 22 -11.17 34.44 -16.76
N ILE A 23 -12.30 35.14 -16.75
CA ILE A 23 -13.47 34.76 -17.54
C ILE A 23 -13.89 35.97 -18.39
N PRO A 24 -13.83 35.90 -19.73
CA PRO A 24 -14.40 36.94 -20.58
C PRO A 24 -15.93 36.89 -20.49
N VAL A 25 -16.55 38.04 -20.28
CA VAL A 25 -18.01 38.16 -20.02
C VAL A 25 -18.68 38.94 -21.16
N ASN A 26 -18.16 38.80 -22.38
CA ASN A 26 -18.72 39.47 -23.55
C ASN A 26 -20.04 38.81 -23.93
N ASN A 27 -21.09 39.62 -24.12
CA ASN A 27 -22.41 39.17 -24.56
C ASN A 27 -23.10 38.17 -23.62
N PHE A 28 -22.72 38.13 -22.34
CA PHE A 28 -23.41 37.29 -21.36
C PHE A 28 -24.70 37.95 -20.91
N THR A 29 -25.74 37.15 -20.73
CA THR A 29 -26.98 37.63 -20.10
C THR A 29 -26.74 37.89 -18.61
N ARG A 30 -27.62 38.67 -17.97
CA ARG A 30 -27.58 38.89 -16.52
C ARG A 30 -27.58 37.57 -15.73
N GLU A 31 -28.35 36.60 -16.19
CA GLU A 31 -28.45 35.30 -15.53
C GLU A 31 -27.14 34.51 -15.63
N ASP A 32 -26.50 34.52 -16.80
CA ASP A 32 -25.22 33.85 -16.99
C ASP A 32 -24.13 34.49 -16.15
N ILE A 33 -24.13 35.82 -16.06
CA ILE A 33 -23.22 36.57 -15.19
C ILE A 33 -23.36 36.11 -13.73
N ASN A 34 -24.60 35.98 -13.24
CA ASN A 34 -24.84 35.54 -11.87
C ASN A 34 -24.38 34.08 -11.66
N LYS A 35 -24.68 33.17 -12.60
CA LYS A 35 -24.22 31.77 -12.53
C LYS A 35 -22.69 31.67 -12.46
N TRP A 36 -21.99 32.42 -13.30
CA TRP A 36 -20.53 32.45 -13.32
C TRP A 36 -19.94 33.10 -12.06
N LEU A 37 -20.58 34.14 -11.54
CA LEU A 37 -20.20 34.78 -10.29
C LEU A 37 -20.33 33.78 -9.12
N ASP A 38 -21.42 33.03 -9.05
CA ASP A 38 -21.66 32.05 -7.99
C ASP A 38 -20.70 30.86 -8.09
N LEU A 39 -20.38 30.40 -9.31
CA LEU A 39 -19.33 29.43 -9.55
C LEU A 39 -17.97 29.94 -9.04
N LEU A 40 -17.58 31.17 -9.39
CA LEU A 40 -16.29 31.73 -8.95
C LEU A 40 -16.20 31.88 -7.43
N LYS A 41 -17.32 32.20 -6.76
CA LYS A 41 -17.39 32.28 -5.29
C LYS A 41 -17.27 30.93 -4.59
N THR A 42 -17.78 29.86 -5.20
CA THR A 42 -17.83 28.52 -4.60
C THR A 42 -16.57 27.69 -4.91
N GLN A 43 -15.78 28.10 -5.89
CA GLN A 43 -14.51 27.44 -6.22
C GLN A 43 -13.42 27.73 -5.18
N SER A 44 -12.54 26.74 -4.96
CA SER A 44 -11.43 26.85 -4.02
C SER A 44 -10.19 27.56 -4.58
N GLY A 45 -10.18 27.88 -5.88
CA GLY A 45 -9.02 28.45 -6.57
C GLY A 45 -7.93 27.44 -6.93
N ILE A 46 -8.15 26.14 -6.70
CA ILE A 46 -7.26 25.06 -7.15
C ILE A 46 -7.48 24.87 -8.67
N PRO A 47 -6.42 24.63 -9.47
CA PRO A 47 -6.56 24.44 -10.91
C PRO A 47 -7.50 23.27 -11.24
N GLU A 48 -8.33 23.46 -12.26
CA GLU A 48 -9.21 22.41 -12.78
C GLU A 48 -8.36 21.34 -13.46
N ALA A 49 -8.23 20.19 -12.81
CA ALA A 49 -7.49 19.05 -13.31
C ALA A 49 -8.29 17.77 -13.11
N ARG A 50 -8.00 16.76 -13.93
CA ARG A 50 -8.65 15.44 -13.80
C ARG A 50 -8.26 14.80 -12.48
N LEU A 51 -9.24 14.63 -11.58
CA LEU A 51 -9.05 13.91 -10.33
C LEU A 51 -8.86 12.42 -10.59
N LYS A 52 -7.83 11.81 -9.99
CA LYS A 52 -7.64 10.35 -10.00
C LYS A 52 -8.56 9.65 -8.99
N LYS A 53 -8.82 10.30 -7.86
CA LYS A 53 -9.65 9.82 -6.75
C LYS A 53 -10.48 11.00 -6.22
N TYR A 54 -11.75 10.75 -5.92
CA TYR A 54 -12.66 11.79 -5.40
C TYR A 54 -12.57 11.98 -3.87
N TRP A 55 -11.95 11.02 -3.19
CA TRP A 55 -11.71 11.04 -1.75
C TRP A 55 -10.22 10.96 -1.44
N CYS A 56 -9.81 11.67 -0.40
CA CYS A 56 -8.46 11.61 0.14
C CYS A 56 -8.53 11.89 1.64
N THR A 57 -7.98 10.96 2.44
CA THR A 57 -7.85 11.13 3.89
C THR A 57 -6.37 11.19 4.21
N LYS A 58 -5.95 12.17 5.03
CA LYS A 58 -4.55 12.32 5.44
C LYS A 58 -4.08 11.13 6.28
N THR A 59 -4.98 10.55 7.06
CA THR A 59 -4.75 9.40 7.93
C THR A 59 -5.70 8.26 7.55
N PRO A 60 -5.36 7.46 6.51
CA PRO A 60 -6.29 6.47 5.95
C PRO A 60 -6.48 5.23 6.84
N SER A 61 -5.51 4.89 7.71
CA SER A 61 -5.59 3.73 8.60
C SER A 61 -5.50 4.16 10.06
N ILE A 62 -6.33 3.54 10.90
CA ILE A 62 -6.35 3.75 12.36
C ILE A 62 -5.29 2.87 13.04
N GLN A 63 -5.16 1.61 12.62
CA GLN A 63 -4.23 0.64 13.22
C GLN A 63 -2.80 0.74 12.64
N GLY A 64 -2.63 1.52 11.58
CA GLY A 64 -1.38 1.65 10.84
C GLY A 64 -1.47 1.08 9.42
N PRO A 65 -0.66 1.58 8.48
CA PRO A 65 -0.60 1.03 7.14
C PRO A 65 0.05 -0.36 7.14
N TRP A 66 -0.30 -1.18 6.16
CA TRP A 66 0.38 -2.45 5.95
C TRP A 66 1.88 -2.21 5.66
N SER A 67 2.73 -3.04 6.24
CA SER A 67 4.16 -3.09 5.91
C SER A 67 4.57 -4.55 5.67
N PRO A 68 5.62 -4.80 4.86
CA PRO A 68 6.16 -6.16 4.67
C PRO A 68 6.66 -6.82 5.96
N PHE A 69 6.85 -6.04 7.03
CA PHE A 69 7.37 -6.51 8.32
C PHE A 69 6.26 -6.85 9.32
N LEU A 70 5.00 -6.50 9.04
CA LEU A 70 3.88 -6.63 9.97
C LEU A 70 3.68 -8.07 10.46
N HIS A 71 3.87 -9.05 9.57
CA HIS A 71 3.70 -10.47 9.86
C HIS A 71 5.02 -11.24 9.82
N LYS A 72 6.15 -10.59 10.17
CA LYS A 72 7.41 -11.32 10.32
C LYS A 72 7.37 -12.22 11.54
N ASN A 73 8.08 -13.35 11.47
CA ASN A 73 8.16 -14.29 12.58
C ASN A 73 8.77 -13.57 13.81
N PRO A 74 8.11 -13.57 14.99
CA PRO A 74 8.61 -12.93 16.20
C PRO A 74 9.95 -13.49 16.69
N GLU A 75 10.34 -14.70 16.27
CA GLU A 75 11.64 -15.30 16.61
C GLU A 75 12.83 -14.39 16.24
N PHE A 76 12.71 -13.59 15.18
CA PHE A 76 13.75 -12.66 14.75
C PHE A 76 14.06 -11.56 15.78
N ASN A 77 13.14 -11.27 16.70
CA ASN A 77 13.35 -10.24 17.73
C ASN A 77 14.18 -10.76 18.91
N ILE A 78 14.18 -12.08 19.13
CA ILE A 78 14.87 -12.74 20.25
C ILE A 78 16.25 -13.23 19.81
N SER A 79 16.40 -13.59 18.54
CA SER A 79 17.63 -14.16 18.01
C SER A 79 18.80 -13.17 17.98
N LYS A 80 20.01 -13.68 18.30
CA LYS A 80 21.27 -12.95 18.08
C LYS A 80 21.85 -13.39 16.74
N PHE A 81 22.01 -12.46 15.82
CA PHE A 81 22.61 -12.72 14.52
C PHE A 81 24.14 -12.71 14.60
N PRO A 82 24.84 -13.51 13.77
CA PRO A 82 24.32 -14.40 12.72
C PRO A 82 23.80 -15.75 13.26
N GLN A 83 22.68 -16.24 12.72
CA GLN A 83 22.16 -17.60 13.00
C GLN A 83 21.98 -18.40 11.72
N GLU A 84 22.54 -19.61 11.69
CA GLU A 84 22.52 -20.49 10.52
C GLU A 84 21.09 -20.88 10.08
N LYS A 85 20.19 -21.10 11.05
CA LYS A 85 18.79 -21.46 10.77
C LYS A 85 18.09 -20.44 9.86
N PHE A 86 18.40 -19.16 10.04
CA PHE A 86 17.79 -18.07 9.27
C PHE A 86 18.56 -17.72 8.00
N SER A 87 19.81 -18.17 7.85
CA SER A 87 20.56 -18.03 6.59
C SER A 87 20.20 -19.10 5.57
N LEU A 88 19.67 -20.25 6.01
CA LEU A 88 19.28 -21.33 5.12
C LEU A 88 18.06 -20.95 4.27
N PRO A 89 18.01 -21.35 2.99
CA PRO A 89 16.84 -21.13 2.15
C PRO A 89 15.67 -21.99 2.66
N LYS A 90 14.49 -21.38 2.78
CA LYS A 90 13.29 -22.05 3.32
C LYS A 90 12.86 -23.30 2.56
N ASN A 91 13.14 -23.35 1.26
CA ASN A 91 12.75 -24.44 0.36
C ASN A 91 13.97 -25.25 -0.10
N LEU A 92 14.91 -25.55 0.81
CA LEU A 92 16.04 -26.41 0.48
C LEU A 92 15.55 -27.85 0.34
N GLN A 93 15.75 -28.42 -0.84
CA GLN A 93 15.52 -29.86 -1.04
C GLN A 93 16.64 -30.64 -0.34
N PRO A 94 16.35 -31.81 0.25
CA PRO A 94 17.38 -32.62 0.89
C PRO A 94 18.42 -33.07 -0.14
N SER A 95 19.70 -33.09 0.26
CA SER A 95 20.75 -33.64 -0.60
C SER A 95 20.56 -35.13 -0.79
N ALA A 96 21.07 -35.69 -1.89
CA ALA A 96 21.11 -37.13 -2.10
C ALA A 96 21.77 -37.88 -0.91
N THR A 97 22.78 -37.26 -0.28
CA THR A 97 23.41 -37.78 0.93
C THR A 97 22.48 -37.80 2.13
N ASP A 98 21.70 -36.74 2.32
CA ASP A 98 20.78 -36.60 3.44
C ASP A 98 19.65 -37.63 3.32
N ILE A 99 19.16 -37.83 2.10
CA ILE A 99 18.17 -38.86 1.77
C ILE A 99 18.70 -40.25 2.12
N LEU A 100 19.93 -40.58 1.74
CA LEU A 100 20.54 -41.87 2.07
C LEU A 100 20.70 -42.06 3.60
N ILE A 101 21.09 -41.00 4.31
CA ILE A 101 21.20 -41.02 5.78
C ILE A 101 19.83 -41.25 6.42
N GLU A 102 18.77 -40.59 5.94
CA GLU A 102 17.40 -40.81 6.40
C GLU A 102 16.92 -42.24 6.11
N MET A 103 17.13 -42.75 4.88
CA MET A 103 16.79 -44.12 4.51
C MET A 103 17.43 -45.14 5.46
N PHE A 104 18.72 -44.96 5.77
CA PHE A 104 19.44 -45.83 6.70
C PHE A 104 18.94 -45.74 8.15
N LYS A 105 18.63 -44.53 8.63
CA LYS A 105 18.03 -44.34 9.96
C LYS A 105 16.68 -45.02 10.07
N ASN A 106 15.84 -44.89 9.03
CA ASN A 106 14.54 -45.53 8.97
C ASN A 106 14.65 -47.06 9.00
N GLN A 107 15.62 -47.64 8.27
CA GLN A 107 15.88 -49.08 8.31
C GLN A 107 16.22 -49.56 9.72
N LYS A 108 17.13 -48.87 10.43
CA LYS A 108 17.48 -49.23 11.82
C LYS A 108 16.30 -49.17 12.78
N LEU A 109 15.41 -48.20 12.60
CA LEU A 109 14.19 -48.08 13.42
C LEU A 109 13.24 -49.24 13.18
N ILE A 110 13.09 -49.69 11.92
CA ILE A 110 12.29 -50.87 11.56
C ILE A 110 12.89 -52.11 12.22
N ASP A 111 14.20 -52.34 12.08
CA ASP A 111 14.89 -53.49 12.67
C ASP A 111 14.76 -53.49 14.21
N ALA A 112 14.87 -52.34 14.86
CA ALA A 112 14.71 -52.21 16.31
C ALA A 112 13.26 -52.49 16.78
N ASN A 113 12.27 -52.04 16.01
CA ASN A 113 10.87 -52.32 16.31
C ASN A 113 10.57 -53.82 16.15
N GLU A 114 11.05 -54.46 15.10
CA GLU A 114 10.89 -55.91 14.89
C GLU A 114 11.52 -56.74 16.02
N ASN A 115 12.70 -56.32 16.50
CA ASN A 115 13.36 -56.99 17.62
C ASN A 115 12.58 -56.81 18.94
N ASN A 116 12.00 -55.63 19.18
CA ASN A 116 11.12 -55.41 20.34
C ASN A 116 9.84 -56.25 20.27
N PHE A 117 9.19 -56.35 19.11
CA PHE A 117 8.00 -57.19 18.93
C PHE A 117 8.30 -58.69 19.18
N LYS A 118 9.42 -59.21 18.67
CA LYS A 118 9.84 -60.60 18.92
C LYS A 118 10.16 -60.88 20.39
N SER A 119 10.69 -59.89 21.11
CA SER A 119 10.96 -60.02 22.55
C SER A 119 9.70 -59.99 23.42
N SER A 120 8.61 -59.35 22.94
CA SER A 120 7.31 -59.34 23.64
C SER A 120 6.46 -60.59 23.38
N GLU A 121 6.69 -61.31 22.28
CA GLU A 121 6.00 -62.58 21.95
C GLU A 121 6.60 -63.80 22.66
N GLN A 122 7.77 -63.66 23.29
CA GLN A 122 8.51 -64.74 23.98
C GLN A 122 8.33 -64.76 25.51
N ASN A 123 7.50 -63.86 26.07
CA ASN A 123 7.03 -63.88 27.46
C ASN A 123 5.54 -64.21 27.52
#